data_AF-A0A3B9UZ18-F1
#
_entry.id   AF-A0A3B9UZ18-F1
#
_cell.length_a   1.000
_cell.length_b   1.000
_cell.length_c   1.000
_cell.angle_alpha   90.00
_cell.angle_beta   90.00
_cell.angle_gamma   90.00
#
_symmetry.space_group_name_H-M   'P 1'
#
loop_
_entity.id
_entity.type
_entity.pdbx_description
1 polymer ?
#
loop_
_entity_poly.entity_id
_entity_poly.type
_entity_poly.pdbx_seq_one_letter_code
_entity_poly.pdbx_strand_id
1 'polypeptide(L)' 'AIKRNTGARGLRAIIEETMKDIMFDVPSREEIEKVIITEESVKDKKPQ' A
#
# COMPACT_ATOMS: atom_id res chain seq x y z
N ALA A 1 4.38 12.08 -3.83
CA ALA A 1 4.14 12.49 -5.24
C ALA A 1 4.36 13.99 -5.47
N ILE A 2 3.73 14.86 -4.68
CA ILE A 2 3.89 16.33 -4.79
C ILE A 2 5.37 16.77 -4.67
N LYS A 3 6.07 16.32 -3.62
CA LYS A 3 7.52 16.59 -3.44
C LYS A 3 8.41 16.03 -4.57
N ARG A 4 7.92 15.04 -5.33
CA ARG A 4 8.63 14.42 -6.46
C ARG A 4 8.19 15.01 -7.81
N ASN A 5 7.33 16.04 -7.85
CA ASN A 5 6.75 16.63 -9.06
C ASN A 5 6.06 15.63 -10.00
N THR A 6 5.62 14.48 -9.50
CA THR A 6 5.01 13.41 -10.31
C THR A 6 3.48 13.44 -10.36
N GLY A 7 2.85 14.37 -9.62
CA GLY A 7 1.39 14.55 -9.60
C GLY A 7 0.61 13.27 -9.27
N ALA A 8 -0.60 13.14 -9.81
CA ALA A 8 -1.48 11.99 -9.57
C ALA A 8 -0.88 10.64 -10.03
N ARG A 9 -0.03 10.65 -11.06
CA ARG A 9 0.67 9.44 -11.55
C ARG A 9 1.61 8.87 -10.48
N GLY A 10 2.33 9.75 -9.79
CA GLY A 10 3.20 9.34 -8.70
C GLY A 10 2.45 8.84 -7.47
N LEU A 11 1.19 9.25 -7.27
CA LEU A 11 0.36 8.72 -6.18
C LEU A 11 -0.01 7.26 -6.45
N ARG A 12 -0.45 6.95 -7.67
CA ARG A 12 -0.77 5.59 -8.08
C ARG A 12 0.42 4.64 -7.88
N ALA A 13 1.62 5.05 -8.28
CA ALA A 13 2.83 4.25 -8.10
C ALA A 13 3.15 3.94 -6.62
N ILE A 14 2.97 4.92 -5.72
CA ILE A 14 3.20 4.72 -4.28
C ILE A 14 2.18 3.73 -3.71
N ILE A 15 0.91 3.82 -4.13
CA ILE A 15 -0.14 2.89 -3.71
C ILE A 15 0.16 1.48 -4.22
N GLU A 16 0.50 1.32 -5.50
CA GLU A 16 0.83 0.02 -6.08
C GLU A 16 2.04 -0.63 -5.40
N GLU A 17 3.08 0.15 -5.07
CA GLU A 17 4.24 -0.34 -4.32
C GLU A 17 3.86 -0.81 -2.91
N THR A 18 3.05 -0.02 -2.19
CA THR A 18 2.64 -0.32 -0.81
C THR A 18 1.69 -1.52 -0.74
N MET A 19 0.81 -1.66 -1.72
CA MET A 19 -0.22 -2.71 -1.75
C MET A 19 0.28 -4.04 -2.31
N LYS A 20 1.46 -4.09 -2.93
CA LYS A 20 1.94 -5.26 -3.69
C LYS A 20 1.94 -6.54 -2.85
N ASP A 21 2.50 -6.49 -1.65
CA ASP A 21 2.61 -7.65 -0.77
C ASP A 21 1.23 -8.03 -0.19
N ILE A 22 0.43 -7.02 0.18
CA ILE A 22 -0.94 -7.21 0.69
C ILE A 22 -1.82 -7.90 -0.34
N MET A 23 -1.78 -7.46 -1.60
CA MET A 23 -2.54 -8.05 -2.70
C MET A 23 -2.09 -9.47 -3.06
N PHE A 24 -0.90 -9.88 -2.63
CA PHE A 24 -0.42 -11.25 -2.79
C PHE A 24 -0.85 -12.14 -1.62
N ASP A 25 -0.68 -11.66 -0.38
CA ASP A 25 -0.90 -12.47 0.83
C ASP A 25 -2.37 -12.56 1.25
N VAL A 26 -3.13 -11.48 1.11
CA VAL A 26 -4.53 -11.42 1.61
C VAL A 26 -5.48 -12.33 0.84
N PRO A 27 -5.43 -12.48 -0.50
CA PRO A 27 -6.37 -13.34 -1.22
C PRO A 27 -6.34 -14.81 -0.79
N SER A 28 -5.22 -15.29 -0.23
CA SER A 28 -5.08 -16.66 0.26
C SER A 28 -5.52 -16.85 1.72
N ARG A 29 -5.87 -15.77 2.42
CA ARG A 29 -6.26 -15.77 3.84
C ARG A 29 -7.73 -15.46 3.98
N GLU A 30 -8.54 -16.52 4.00
CA GLU A 30 -10.00 -16.44 4.08
C GLU A 30 -10.51 -15.83 5.40
N GLU A 31 -9.67 -15.78 6.43
CA GLU A 31 -9.97 -15.19 7.74
C GLU A 31 -9.90 -13.65 7.78
N ILE A 32 -9.36 -13.01 6.74
CA ILE A 32 -9.17 -11.56 6.71
C ILE A 32 -10.41 -10.87 6.15
N GLU A 33 -11.15 -10.17 7.01
CA GLU A 33 -12.34 -9.40 6.61
C GLU A 33 -12.02 -7.94 6.25
N LYS A 34 -10.93 -7.37 6.79
CA LYS A 34 -10.59 -5.95 6.63
C LYS A 34 -9.10 -5.70 6.77
N VAL A 35 -8.57 -4.83 5.91
CA VAL A 35 -7.20 -4.30 5.99
C VAL A 35 -7.27 -2.78 6.21
N ILE A 36 -6.51 -2.28 7.18
CA ILE A 36 -6.41 -0.84 7.48
C ILE A 36 -4.97 -0.41 7.22
N ILE A 37 -4.77 0.54 6.29
CA ILE A 37 -3.45 1.08 5.97
C ILE A 37 -3.21 2.32 6.82
N THR A 38 -2.17 2.31 7.66
CA THR A 38 -1.77 3.47 8.45
C THR A 38 -0.66 4.27 7.75
N GLU A 39 -0.34 5.44 8.30
CA GLU A 39 0.80 6.23 7.83
C GLU A 39 2.12 5.48 8.00
N GLU A 40 2.29 4.70 9.08
CA GLU A 40 3.49 3.89 9.28
C GLU A 40 3.62 2.82 8.20
N SER A 41 2.53 2.18 7.77
CA SER A 41 2.57 1.17 6.70
C SER A 41 3.17 1.73 5.41
N VAL A 42 2.91 3.02 5.12
CA VAL A 42 3.45 3.72 3.93
C VAL A 42 4.90 4.18 4.14
N LYS A 43 5.26 4.62 5.35
CA LYS A 43 6.62 5.10 5.67
C LYS A 43 7.63 3.96 5.81
N ASP A 44 7.24 2.90 6.49
CA ASP A 44 8.11 1.78 6.85
C ASP A 44 8.06 0.64 5.83
N LYS A 45 7.18 0.75 4.82
CA LYS A 45 6.96 -0.24 3.75
C LYS A 45 6.71 -1.65 4.30
N LYS A 46 6.05 -1.73 5.44
CA LYS A 46 5.67 -2.99 6.07
C LYS A 46 4.17 -2.95 6.36
N PRO A 47 3.38 -3.85 5.78
CA PRO A 47 2.02 -4.05 6.25
C PRO A 47 2.06 -4.58 7.70
N GLN A 48 1.25 -3.99 8.58
CA GLN A 48 1.01 -4.44 9.95
C GLN A 48 -0.34 -5.14 10.03
#